data_AF-A0AAD8X212-F1
#
_entry.id   AF-A0AAD8X212-F1
#
_cell.length_a   1.000
_cell.length_b   1.000
_cell.length_c   1.000
_cell.angle_alpha   90.00
_cell.angle_beta   90.00
_cell.angle_gamma   90.00
#
_symmetry.space_group_name_H-M   'P 1'
#
loop_
_entity.id
_entity.type
_entity.pdbx_description
1 polymer ?
#
loop_
_entity_poly.entity_id
_entity_poly.type
_entity_poly.pdbx_seq_one_letter_code
_entity_poly.pdbx_strand_id
1 'polypeptide(L)'
;MATSSAAVTVAIFLLITLSACYITSALRPSFGACQASGYLPGKAGHCERSNDPDCCEDGKRYPQYHCSPPVTSSTKAVLTLNSFEKGKDGGGPSECDNAYHSDEEMVVALSTGWFKNMARCGHRIKITANGNSVYAKVVDECDSVYGCDDEHNYEPPCQNNIVDASPAVWNALGLDQNIAKMATISAAVTVAILLLVTLSASYITSALRPSLGACQASGYLPRKAGHCERSNDPDCCEDGKRYPQYHCSPPVTSSTKAVLTLNSFEKGKDGGGPSECDNAYHSDEEMVVALSTGWFKNMARCGHRIKITANGNSVYAKVVDECDSVYGCDDEHNYEPPCQNNIVDASPAVWNALGLDQNVGELAITWSDDDN
;
A
#
# COMPACT_ATOMS: atom_id res chain seq x y z
N MET A 1 -34.77 -48.57 11.65
CA MET A 1 -33.50 -47.81 11.58
C MET A 1 -33.39 -47.21 10.20
N ALA A 2 -33.93 -46.01 9.99
CA ALA A 2 -33.77 -45.28 8.73
C ALA A 2 -34.20 -43.81 8.91
N THR A 3 -33.43 -43.00 9.65
CA THR A 3 -33.62 -41.53 9.69
C THR A 3 -32.40 -40.89 10.37
N SER A 4 -31.37 -40.55 9.61
CA SER A 4 -30.29 -39.68 10.09
C SER A 4 -29.46 -39.14 8.91
N SER A 5 -29.23 -39.97 7.89
CA SER A 5 -28.35 -39.59 6.78
C SER A 5 -28.97 -38.60 5.79
N ALA A 6 -30.28 -38.64 5.55
CA ALA A 6 -30.94 -37.81 4.52
C ALA A 6 -31.11 -36.34 4.92
N ALA A 7 -31.27 -36.04 6.21
CA ALA A 7 -31.45 -34.66 6.68
C ALA A 7 -30.17 -33.83 6.59
N VAL A 8 -29.01 -34.48 6.76
CA VAL A 8 -27.69 -33.83 6.68
C VAL A 8 -27.35 -33.46 5.22
N THR A 9 -27.71 -34.31 4.26
CA THR A 9 -27.40 -34.06 2.83
C THR A 9 -28.22 -32.89 2.27
N VAL A 10 -29.48 -32.74 2.69
CA VAL A 10 -30.35 -31.63 2.25
C VAL A 10 -29.90 -30.29 2.84
N ALA A 11 -29.44 -30.26 4.09
CA ALA A 11 -28.93 -29.04 4.73
C ALA A 11 -27.63 -28.53 4.08
N ILE A 12 -26.74 -29.44 3.68
CA ILE A 12 -25.48 -29.09 3.00
C ILE A 12 -25.74 -28.52 1.60
N PHE A 13 -26.69 -29.10 0.83
CA PHE A 13 -27.07 -28.56 -0.48
C PHE A 13 -27.71 -27.16 -0.39
N LEU A 14 -28.57 -26.91 0.59
CA LEU A 14 -29.15 -25.58 0.82
C LEU A 14 -28.09 -24.53 1.19
N LEU A 15 -27.11 -24.87 2.02
CA LEU A 15 -25.99 -23.99 2.37
C LEU A 15 -25.08 -23.67 1.17
N ILE A 16 -24.82 -24.65 0.29
CA ILE A 16 -24.02 -24.44 -0.92
C ILE A 16 -24.76 -23.53 -1.92
N THR A 17 -26.08 -23.69 -2.08
CA THR A 17 -26.87 -22.83 -2.98
C THR A 17 -27.02 -21.39 -2.47
N LEU A 18 -27.17 -21.17 -1.15
CA LEU A 18 -27.13 -19.82 -0.57
C LEU A 18 -25.74 -19.17 -0.72
N SER A 19 -24.66 -19.93 -0.55
CA SER A 19 -23.29 -19.43 -0.72
C SER A 19 -22.98 -19.06 -2.18
N ALA A 20 -23.45 -19.85 -3.15
CA ALA A 20 -23.30 -19.55 -4.57
C ALA A 20 -24.09 -18.29 -5.00
N CYS A 21 -25.28 -18.06 -4.42
CA CYS A 21 -26.04 -16.83 -4.67
C CYS A 21 -25.32 -15.58 -4.12
N TYR A 22 -24.65 -15.66 -2.96
CA TYR A 22 -23.87 -14.54 -2.41
C TYR A 22 -22.67 -14.17 -3.28
N ILE A 23 -21.95 -15.15 -3.83
CA ILE A 23 -20.75 -14.89 -4.65
C ILE A 23 -21.12 -14.21 -5.99
N THR A 24 -22.27 -14.54 -6.58
CA THR A 24 -22.71 -13.88 -7.83
C THR A 24 -23.17 -12.43 -7.64
N SER A 25 -23.55 -12.02 -6.42
CA SER A 25 -23.87 -10.61 -6.12
C SER A 25 -22.65 -9.73 -5.82
N ALA A 26 -21.51 -10.34 -5.46
CA ALA A 26 -20.29 -9.63 -5.06
C ALA A 26 -19.33 -9.32 -6.23
N LEU A 27 -19.50 -9.99 -7.37
CA LEU A 27 -18.72 -9.73 -8.60
C LEU A 27 -19.55 -8.92 -9.60
N ARG A 28 -19.99 -7.73 -9.17
CA ARG A 28 -20.18 -6.63 -10.13
C ARG A 28 -18.88 -5.81 -10.10
N PRO A 29 -18.14 -5.70 -11.21
CA PRO A 29 -17.03 -4.77 -11.31
C PRO A 29 -17.60 -3.36 -11.05
N SER A 30 -17.23 -2.74 -9.93
CA SER A 30 -17.53 -1.31 -9.74
C SER A 30 -16.57 -0.53 -10.63
N PHE A 31 -17.02 -0.19 -11.84
CA PHE A 31 -16.41 0.92 -12.56
C PHE A 31 -16.51 2.18 -11.66
N GLY A 32 -15.36 2.72 -11.22
CA GLY A 32 -15.30 4.04 -10.56
C GLY A 32 -14.86 4.10 -9.08
N ALA A 33 -13.95 3.24 -8.60
CA ALA A 33 -13.34 3.46 -7.27
C ALA A 33 -12.38 4.68 -7.32
N CYS A 34 -12.51 5.60 -6.37
CA CYS A 34 -11.61 6.75 -6.25
C CYS A 34 -10.18 6.29 -5.93
N GLN A 35 -9.21 6.75 -6.71
CA GLN A 35 -7.77 6.47 -6.55
C GLN A 35 -7.00 7.78 -6.45
N ALA A 36 -5.79 7.72 -5.90
CA ALA A 36 -4.90 8.87 -5.86
C ALA A 36 -4.60 9.35 -7.28
N SER A 37 -4.79 10.65 -7.52
CA SER A 37 -4.48 11.29 -8.80
C SER A 37 -2.99 11.58 -8.97
N GLY A 38 -2.26 11.67 -7.86
CA GLY A 38 -0.84 12.00 -7.82
C GLY A 38 -0.26 11.83 -6.43
N TYR A 39 1.00 12.25 -6.28
CA TYR A 39 1.67 12.31 -4.99
C TYR A 39 2.45 13.63 -4.91
N LEU A 40 2.28 14.32 -3.79
CA LEU A 40 2.99 15.53 -3.45
C LEU A 40 4.24 15.17 -2.63
N PRO A 41 5.46 15.56 -3.05
CA PRO A 41 6.64 15.45 -2.21
C PRO A 41 6.54 16.46 -1.07
N GLY A 42 6.63 15.97 0.17
CA GLY A 42 6.56 16.79 1.37
C GLY A 42 7.75 17.72 1.50
N LYS A 43 7.47 18.88 2.09
CA LYS A 43 8.44 19.91 2.47
C LYS A 43 8.08 20.35 3.89
N ALA A 44 8.99 20.19 4.83
CA ALA A 44 8.78 20.55 6.24
C ALA A 44 8.80 22.07 6.45
N GLY A 45 9.55 22.80 5.62
CA GLY A 45 9.55 24.25 5.59
C GLY A 45 9.81 24.91 6.95
N HIS A 46 8.93 25.82 7.34
CA HIS A 46 8.96 26.52 8.63
C HIS A 46 7.96 25.96 9.65
N CYS A 47 7.44 24.74 9.43
CA CYS A 47 6.47 24.12 10.32
C CYS A 47 7.08 23.84 11.71
N GLU A 48 6.46 24.39 12.76
CA GLU A 48 6.96 24.23 14.13
C GLU A 48 6.35 22.99 14.78
N ARG A 49 7.03 21.85 14.67
CA ARG A 49 6.59 20.55 15.23
C ARG A 49 6.28 20.53 16.73
N SER A 50 6.76 21.51 17.49
CA SER A 50 6.46 21.68 18.91
C SER A 50 5.01 22.10 19.17
N ASN A 51 4.39 22.77 18.21
CA ASN A 51 3.05 23.35 18.32
C ASN A 51 2.05 22.69 17.36
N ASP A 52 2.55 22.07 16.28
CA ASP A 52 1.74 21.33 15.32
C ASP A 52 2.42 19.98 14.97
N PRO A 53 1.89 18.85 15.44
CA PRO A 53 2.46 17.53 15.17
C PRO A 53 2.24 17.03 13.74
N ASP A 54 1.39 17.69 12.94
CA ASP A 54 0.99 17.20 11.62
C ASP A 54 1.85 17.75 10.46
N CYS A 55 2.96 18.44 10.76
CA CYS A 55 3.89 18.94 9.75
C CYS A 55 4.31 17.93 8.68
N CYS A 56 4.41 18.39 7.43
CA CYS A 56 4.98 17.60 6.35
C CYS A 56 6.43 17.16 6.64
N GLU A 57 6.78 15.97 6.16
CA GLU A 57 8.13 15.43 6.22
C GLU A 57 8.83 15.61 4.88
N ASP A 58 10.04 16.17 4.90
CA ASP A 58 10.84 16.38 3.69
C ASP A 58 11.02 15.06 2.92
N GLY A 59 10.61 15.04 1.65
CA GLY A 59 10.74 13.89 0.76
C GLY A 59 9.69 12.79 0.95
N LYS A 60 8.85 12.84 2.00
CA LYS A 60 7.72 11.91 2.17
C LYS A 60 6.67 12.18 1.10
N ARG A 61 6.13 11.12 0.50
CA ARG A 61 5.13 11.24 -0.57
C ARG A 61 3.72 11.22 0.02
N TYR A 62 3.00 12.33 -0.12
CA TYR A 62 1.61 12.46 0.33
C TYR A 62 0.66 12.22 -0.86
N PRO A 63 -0.31 11.30 -0.76
CA PRO A 63 -1.23 11.02 -1.87
C PRO A 63 -2.17 12.21 -2.10
N GLN A 64 -2.37 12.56 -3.37
CA GLN A 64 -3.31 13.61 -3.79
C GLN A 64 -4.58 12.97 -4.34
N TYR A 65 -5.73 13.56 -4.04
CA TYR A 65 -7.03 13.04 -4.45
C TYR A 65 -7.94 14.16 -4.98
N HIS A 66 -8.22 14.15 -6.29
CA HIS A 66 -9.32 14.95 -6.87
C HIS A 66 -10.69 14.28 -6.73
N CYS A 67 -10.78 13.18 -6.00
CA CYS A 67 -11.97 12.39 -5.83
C CYS A 67 -12.13 11.98 -4.37
N SER A 68 -13.32 11.51 -4.02
CA SER A 68 -13.64 10.93 -2.72
C SER A 68 -14.44 9.64 -2.93
N PRO A 69 -14.55 8.76 -1.91
CA PRO A 69 -15.36 7.55 -2.01
C PRO A 69 -16.81 7.85 -2.46
N PRO A 70 -17.48 6.92 -3.15
CA PRO A 70 -18.83 7.13 -3.65
C PRO A 70 -19.82 7.53 -2.55
N VAL A 71 -20.63 8.55 -2.84
CA VAL A 71 -21.67 9.01 -1.91
C VAL A 71 -22.87 8.08 -1.99
N THR A 72 -23.24 7.50 -0.86
CA THR A 72 -24.38 6.59 -0.69
C THR A 72 -25.43 7.21 0.24
N SER A 73 -26.52 6.49 0.53
CA SER A 73 -27.51 6.90 1.54
C SER A 73 -26.93 7.02 2.96
N SER A 74 -25.81 6.34 3.24
CA SER A 74 -25.05 6.46 4.48
C SER A 74 -23.56 6.33 4.16
N THR A 75 -22.97 7.45 3.73
CA THR A 75 -21.56 7.51 3.34
C THR A 75 -20.67 7.43 4.58
N LYS A 76 -19.68 6.52 4.57
CA LYS A 76 -18.69 6.40 5.65
C LYS A 76 -17.61 7.45 5.48
N ALA A 77 -17.24 8.10 6.57
CA ALA A 77 -16.24 9.16 6.62
C ALA A 77 -15.48 9.12 7.95
N VAL A 78 -14.33 9.78 7.99
CA VAL A 78 -13.60 10.12 9.22
C VAL A 78 -14.01 11.54 9.61
N LEU A 79 -14.44 11.71 10.87
CA LEU A 79 -14.76 13.02 11.43
C LEU A 79 -13.51 13.58 12.10
N THR A 80 -13.06 14.77 11.71
CA THR A 80 -11.97 15.50 12.34
C THR A 80 -12.50 16.76 13.02
N LEU A 81 -11.70 17.33 13.92
CA LEU A 81 -12.03 18.54 14.68
C LEU A 81 -11.21 19.70 14.12
N ASN A 82 -11.89 20.77 13.75
CA ASN A 82 -11.26 21.99 13.27
C ASN A 82 -12.04 23.22 13.74
N SER A 83 -11.34 24.32 13.95
CA SER A 83 -11.93 25.63 14.24
C SER A 83 -11.90 26.50 12.98
N PHE A 84 -13.09 26.94 12.57
CA PHE A 84 -13.27 27.87 11.44
C PHE A 84 -13.23 29.35 11.87
N GLU A 85 -12.81 29.62 13.10
CA GLU A 85 -12.62 30.98 13.62
C GLU A 85 -11.32 31.61 13.11
N LYS A 86 -11.31 32.94 13.07
CA LYS A 86 -10.13 33.70 12.66
C LYS A 86 -8.96 33.51 13.64
N GLY A 87 -7.78 33.16 13.11
CA GLY A 87 -6.56 33.02 13.90
C GLY A 87 -6.50 31.73 14.72
N LYS A 88 -7.24 30.72 14.28
CA LYS A 88 -7.23 29.34 14.79
C LYS A 88 -6.79 28.39 13.67
N ASP A 89 -7.14 27.12 13.82
CA ASP A 89 -6.75 25.99 12.97
C ASP A 89 -7.09 26.20 11.49
N GLY A 90 -8.24 26.80 11.14
CA GLY A 90 -8.68 26.98 9.75
C GLY A 90 -7.92 28.02 8.90
N GLY A 91 -6.88 28.67 9.44
CA GLY A 91 -6.08 29.65 8.70
C GLY A 91 -6.89 30.86 8.18
N GLY A 92 -7.38 30.75 6.94
CA GLY A 92 -8.17 31.75 6.21
C GLY A 92 -9.69 31.62 6.40
N PRO A 93 -10.50 32.51 5.79
CA PRO A 93 -11.95 32.39 5.79
C PRO A 93 -12.40 31.23 4.87
N SER A 94 -13.56 30.64 5.17
CA SER A 94 -14.05 29.47 4.45
C SER A 94 -14.45 29.74 3.00
N GLU A 95 -14.16 28.78 2.11
CA GLU A 95 -14.27 28.95 0.65
C GLU A 95 -15.69 29.25 0.16
N CYS A 96 -16.73 28.69 0.79
CA CYS A 96 -18.10 28.82 0.29
C CYS A 96 -18.68 30.23 0.39
N ASP A 97 -18.33 30.99 1.42
CA ASP A 97 -18.92 32.29 1.72
C ASP A 97 -17.91 33.37 2.15
N ASN A 98 -16.61 33.06 2.12
CA ASN A 98 -15.52 33.96 2.47
C ASN A 98 -15.72 34.57 3.88
N ALA A 99 -16.18 33.73 4.82
CA ALA A 99 -16.45 34.11 6.20
C ALA A 99 -15.72 33.19 7.19
N TYR A 100 -15.51 33.70 8.40
CA TYR A 100 -15.12 32.86 9.53
C TYR A 100 -16.39 32.43 10.27
N HIS A 101 -16.38 31.21 10.80
CA HIS A 101 -17.50 30.64 11.53
C HIS A 101 -17.10 30.40 12.99
N SER A 102 -17.99 30.73 13.92
CA SER A 102 -17.74 30.48 15.35
C SER A 102 -17.71 28.99 15.64
N ASP A 103 -16.93 28.59 16.65
CA ASP A 103 -16.90 27.20 17.16
C ASP A 103 -18.26 26.71 17.68
N GLU A 104 -19.20 27.62 17.95
CA GLU A 104 -20.58 27.33 18.32
C GLU A 104 -21.50 27.05 17.10
N GLU A 105 -21.05 27.38 15.88
CA GLU A 105 -21.81 27.13 14.66
C GLU A 105 -21.61 25.70 14.17
N MET A 106 -22.71 25.04 13.75
CA MET A 106 -22.70 23.67 13.23
C MET A 106 -22.24 23.64 11.76
N VAL A 107 -20.93 23.76 11.54
CA VAL A 107 -20.32 23.84 10.19
C VAL A 107 -19.27 22.76 9.97
N VAL A 108 -19.05 22.44 8.70
CA VAL A 108 -18.04 21.46 8.27
C VAL A 108 -17.36 21.84 6.96
N ALA A 109 -16.14 21.34 6.78
CA ALA A 109 -15.48 21.19 5.50
C ALA A 109 -15.62 19.75 4.97
N LEU A 110 -15.61 19.60 3.65
CA LEU A 110 -15.59 18.29 3.00
C LEU A 110 -14.32 18.12 2.18
N SER A 111 -13.77 16.91 2.17
CA SER A 111 -12.68 16.57 1.23
C SER A 111 -13.04 16.90 -0.22
N THR A 112 -12.05 17.31 -1.02
CA THR A 112 -12.18 17.84 -2.40
C THR A 112 -13.23 17.13 -3.26
N GLY A 113 -13.19 15.79 -3.31
CA GLY A 113 -14.13 15.02 -4.12
C GLY A 113 -15.59 15.07 -3.63
N TRP A 114 -15.81 15.19 -2.32
CA TRP A 114 -17.14 15.40 -1.74
C TRP A 114 -17.57 16.87 -1.80
N PHE A 115 -16.65 17.81 -1.62
CA PHE A 115 -16.90 19.24 -1.80
C PHE A 115 -17.40 19.55 -3.20
N LYS A 116 -16.81 18.88 -4.20
CA LYS A 116 -17.25 18.83 -5.60
C LYS A 116 -17.33 20.23 -6.21
N ASN A 117 -16.22 20.97 -6.21
CA ASN A 117 -16.11 22.31 -6.78
C ASN A 117 -17.25 23.22 -6.30
N MET A 118 -17.38 23.36 -4.98
CA MET A 118 -18.43 24.15 -4.31
C MET A 118 -19.89 23.68 -4.53
N ALA A 119 -20.14 22.56 -5.23
CA ALA A 119 -21.50 22.10 -5.51
C ALA A 119 -22.29 21.69 -4.26
N ARG A 120 -21.62 21.54 -3.12
CA ARG A 120 -22.26 21.29 -1.81
C ARG A 120 -22.22 22.49 -0.86
N CYS A 121 -21.67 23.63 -1.27
CA CYS A 121 -21.63 24.82 -0.44
C CYS A 121 -23.03 25.22 0.05
N GLY A 122 -23.16 25.47 1.35
CA GLY A 122 -24.42 25.83 1.99
C GLY A 122 -25.41 24.67 2.18
N HIS A 123 -25.12 23.47 1.64
CA HIS A 123 -25.95 22.30 1.88
C HIS A 123 -25.78 21.82 3.33
N ARG A 124 -26.85 21.29 3.91
CA ARG A 124 -26.78 20.64 5.23
C ARG A 124 -26.63 19.14 5.04
N ILE A 125 -25.62 18.56 5.69
CA ILE A 125 -25.43 17.11 5.74
C ILE A 125 -25.82 16.59 7.12
N LYS A 126 -26.35 15.37 7.17
CA LYS A 126 -26.63 14.66 8.41
C LYS A 126 -25.43 13.79 8.77
N ILE A 127 -24.77 14.10 9.89
CA ILE A 127 -23.65 13.34 10.44
C ILE A 127 -24.20 12.44 11.53
N THR A 128 -23.75 11.18 11.58
CA THR A 128 -24.20 10.20 12.58
C THR A 128 -23.01 9.49 13.19
N ALA A 129 -22.87 9.56 14.51
CA ALA A 129 -21.80 8.94 15.29
C ALA A 129 -22.34 8.53 16.67
N ASN A 130 -21.89 7.39 17.20
CA ASN A 130 -22.30 6.87 18.52
C ASN A 130 -23.83 6.85 18.78
N GLY A 131 -24.64 6.60 17.73
CA GLY A 131 -26.10 6.58 17.83
C GLY A 131 -26.77 7.97 17.83
N ASN A 132 -26.00 9.04 17.90
CA ASN A 132 -26.47 10.42 17.77
C ASN A 132 -26.39 10.88 16.32
N SER A 133 -27.22 11.86 15.96
CA SER A 133 -27.17 12.50 14.65
C SER A 133 -27.30 14.00 14.76
N VAL A 134 -26.62 14.71 13.88
CA VAL A 134 -26.74 16.17 13.80
C VAL A 134 -26.64 16.67 12.37
N TYR A 135 -27.25 17.82 12.09
CA TYR A 135 -27.10 18.53 10.81
C TYR A 135 -26.05 19.62 10.92
N ALA A 136 -25.16 19.67 9.94
CA ALA A 136 -24.15 20.72 9.82
C ALA A 136 -24.12 21.28 8.39
N LYS A 137 -23.85 22.59 8.25
CA LYS A 137 -23.73 23.28 6.97
C LYS A 137 -22.31 23.08 6.42
N VAL A 138 -22.20 22.70 5.15
CA VAL A 138 -20.92 22.67 4.44
C VAL A 138 -20.52 24.11 4.12
N VAL A 139 -19.36 24.54 4.63
CA VAL A 139 -18.85 25.91 4.46
C VAL A 139 -17.47 25.95 3.82
N ASP A 140 -16.75 24.83 3.78
CA ASP A 140 -15.36 24.83 3.32
C ASP A 140 -14.96 23.55 2.58
N GLU A 141 -13.79 23.62 1.94
CA GLU A 141 -13.06 22.47 1.41
C GLU A 141 -11.97 22.02 2.39
N CYS A 142 -11.84 20.71 2.58
CA CYS A 142 -10.63 20.10 3.16
C CYS A 142 -9.75 19.64 2.00
N ASP A 143 -8.76 20.46 1.62
CA ASP A 143 -8.01 20.27 0.39
C ASP A 143 -7.21 18.95 0.43
N SER A 144 -7.58 18.01 -0.42
CA SER A 144 -6.95 16.68 -0.52
C SER A 144 -5.95 16.58 -1.67
N VAL A 145 -5.56 17.71 -2.25
CA VAL A 145 -4.66 17.83 -3.40
C VAL A 145 -3.41 18.62 -3.02
N TYR A 146 -3.59 19.81 -2.46
CA TYR A 146 -2.50 20.73 -2.11
C TYR A 146 -2.18 20.67 -0.62
N GLY A 147 -1.01 21.17 -0.25
CA GLY A 147 -0.41 21.02 1.08
C GLY A 147 1.11 21.17 1.01
N CYS A 148 1.79 20.98 2.14
CA CYS A 148 3.24 21.01 2.26
C CYS A 148 3.92 22.26 1.66
N ASP A 149 3.23 23.40 1.66
CA ASP A 149 3.72 24.68 1.16
C ASP A 149 3.40 25.82 2.16
N ASP A 150 3.86 27.03 1.87
CA ASP A 150 3.65 28.19 2.74
C ASP A 150 2.16 28.57 2.89
N GLU A 151 1.31 28.27 1.90
CA GLU A 151 -0.12 28.62 1.92
C GLU A 151 -0.91 27.71 2.86
N HIS A 152 -0.44 26.46 3.04
CA HIS A 152 -1.04 25.44 3.88
C HIS A 152 -0.24 25.19 5.17
N ASN A 153 0.55 26.17 5.65
CA ASN A 153 1.40 26.06 6.85
C ASN A 153 2.34 24.84 6.86
N TYR A 154 2.67 24.30 5.69
CA TYR A 154 3.39 23.04 5.51
C TYR A 154 2.70 21.81 6.13
N GLU A 155 1.37 21.84 6.28
CA GLU A 155 0.53 20.71 6.65
C GLU A 155 0.24 19.83 5.41
N PRO A 156 0.06 18.51 5.57
CA PRO A 156 -0.17 17.59 4.46
C PRO A 156 -1.56 17.75 3.86
N PRO A 157 -1.75 17.34 2.59
CA PRO A 157 -3.07 17.25 2.00
C PRO A 157 -4.03 16.41 2.85
N CYS A 158 -5.27 16.89 2.97
CA CYS A 158 -6.36 16.21 3.66
C CYS A 158 -6.65 14.82 3.05
N GLN A 159 -7.15 13.88 3.86
CA GLN A 159 -7.60 12.59 3.32
C GLN A 159 -8.93 12.74 2.56
N ASN A 160 -9.12 11.92 1.53
CA ASN A 160 -10.27 11.99 0.62
C ASN A 160 -11.61 11.52 1.20
N ASN A 161 -11.64 11.12 2.46
CA ASN A 161 -12.82 10.59 3.16
C ASN A 161 -13.11 11.37 4.46
N ILE A 162 -12.65 12.63 4.54
CA ILE A 162 -12.77 13.49 5.71
C ILE A 162 -14.04 14.35 5.64
N VAL A 163 -14.69 14.46 6.80
CA VAL A 163 -15.61 15.53 7.17
C VAL A 163 -14.95 16.26 8.33
N ASP A 164 -14.51 17.48 8.09
CA ASP A 164 -13.77 18.25 9.08
C ASP A 164 -14.72 19.23 9.76
N ALA A 165 -14.87 19.17 11.08
CA ALA A 165 -16.06 19.68 11.75
C ALA A 165 -15.77 20.57 12.95
N SER A 166 -16.62 21.59 13.12
CA SER A 166 -16.54 22.51 14.24
C SER A 166 -16.77 21.84 15.60
N PRO A 167 -16.31 22.45 16.71
CA PRO A 167 -16.58 21.98 18.07
C PRO A 167 -18.06 21.75 18.37
N ALA A 168 -18.96 22.59 17.84
CA ALA A 168 -20.41 22.41 17.97
C ALA A 168 -20.89 21.06 17.43
N VAL A 169 -20.37 20.62 16.27
CA VAL A 169 -20.73 19.32 15.67
C VAL A 169 -20.33 18.17 16.59
N TRP A 170 -19.11 18.22 17.12
CA TRP A 170 -18.60 17.21 18.06
C TRP A 170 -19.43 17.16 19.34
N ASN A 171 -19.75 18.32 19.92
CA ASN A 171 -20.58 18.46 21.11
C ASN A 171 -21.98 17.89 20.89
N ALA A 172 -22.62 18.19 19.76
CA ALA A 172 -23.97 17.71 19.45
C ALA A 172 -24.02 16.19 19.20
N LEU A 173 -22.91 15.59 18.76
CA LEU A 173 -22.76 14.14 18.65
C LEU A 173 -22.40 13.47 19.98
N GLY A 174 -22.09 14.23 21.03
CA GLY A 174 -21.65 13.72 22.32
C GLY A 174 -20.25 13.08 22.26
N LEU A 175 -19.38 13.59 21.39
CA LEU A 175 -18.01 13.11 21.22
C LEU A 175 -17.05 13.96 22.05
N ASP A 176 -16.07 13.33 22.69
CA ASP A 176 -15.02 14.02 23.44
C ASP A 176 -14.01 14.64 22.47
N GLN A 177 -13.93 15.98 22.46
CA GLN A 177 -13.00 16.74 21.64
C GLN A 177 -11.53 16.49 22.02
N ASN A 178 -11.26 16.04 23.24
CA ASN A 178 -9.91 15.69 23.67
C ASN A 178 -9.42 14.40 23.00
N ILE A 179 -10.32 13.53 22.50
CA ILE A 179 -9.94 12.36 21.70
C ILE A 179 -9.40 12.81 20.33
N ALA A 180 -9.99 13.85 19.73
CA ALA A 180 -9.50 14.43 18.48
C ALA A 180 -8.12 15.08 18.65
N LYS A 181 -7.93 15.90 19.69
CA LYS A 181 -6.65 16.56 20.02
C LYS A 181 -5.58 15.61 20.56
N MET A 182 -5.96 14.44 21.09
CA MET A 182 -5.02 13.39 21.47
C MET A 182 -4.68 12.44 20.33
N ALA A 183 -5.44 12.39 19.23
CA ALA A 183 -5.03 11.60 18.05
C ALA A 183 -3.68 12.09 17.48
N THR A 184 -3.34 13.36 17.72
CA THR A 184 -2.11 14.03 17.29
C THR A 184 -0.99 14.01 18.35
N ILE A 185 -1.30 13.94 19.66
CA ILE A 185 -0.28 13.92 20.75
C ILE A 185 -0.06 12.53 21.36
N SER A 186 -1.08 11.66 21.36
CA SER A 186 -1.05 10.34 22.01
C SER A 186 -0.26 9.31 21.22
N ALA A 187 -0.02 9.51 19.92
CA ALA A 187 0.80 8.61 19.12
C ALA A 187 2.23 8.46 19.71
N ALA A 188 2.82 9.51 20.28
CA ALA A 188 4.17 9.41 20.84
C ALA A 188 4.23 8.69 22.21
N VAL A 189 3.27 8.97 23.11
CA VAL A 189 3.30 8.45 24.49
C VAL A 189 2.67 7.07 24.60
N THR A 190 1.61 6.77 23.82
CA THR A 190 1.09 5.40 23.74
C THR A 190 2.05 4.49 22.98
N VAL A 191 2.76 4.96 21.93
CA VAL A 191 3.82 4.14 21.31
C VAL A 191 4.97 3.87 22.28
N ALA A 192 5.38 4.82 23.11
CA ALA A 192 6.46 4.59 24.10
C ALA A 192 6.06 3.60 25.23
N ILE A 193 4.83 3.72 25.75
CA ILE A 193 4.32 2.81 26.79
C ILE A 193 3.98 1.43 26.20
N LEU A 194 3.45 1.38 24.97
CA LEU A 194 3.20 0.13 24.24
C LEU A 194 4.52 -0.54 23.83
N LEU A 195 5.58 0.21 23.50
CA LEU A 195 6.95 -0.32 23.29
C LEU A 195 7.51 -0.97 24.57
N LEU A 196 7.30 -0.35 25.74
CA LEU A 196 7.73 -0.91 27.03
C LEU A 196 6.93 -2.16 27.45
N VAL A 197 5.63 -2.20 27.16
CA VAL A 197 4.77 -3.37 27.45
C VAL A 197 4.96 -4.49 26.41
N THR A 198 5.25 -4.17 25.15
CA THR A 198 5.57 -5.17 24.11
C THR A 198 6.98 -5.73 24.25
N LEU A 199 7.95 -4.99 24.77
CA LEU A 199 9.29 -5.50 25.14
C LEU A 199 9.26 -6.47 26.34
N SER A 200 8.22 -6.43 27.17
CA SER A 200 8.07 -7.35 28.32
C SER A 200 7.14 -8.53 28.03
N ALA A 201 6.18 -8.39 27.11
CA ALA A 201 5.31 -9.48 26.66
C ALA A 201 5.89 -10.35 25.53
N SER A 202 6.99 -9.91 24.88
CA SER A 202 7.64 -10.63 23.77
C SER A 202 8.36 -11.93 24.15
N TYR A 203 8.34 -12.33 25.43
CA TYR A 203 8.85 -13.64 25.83
C TYR A 203 7.86 -14.80 25.72
N ILE A 204 6.55 -14.55 25.56
CA ILE A 204 5.58 -15.64 25.40
C ILE A 204 4.48 -15.19 24.42
N THR A 205 4.31 -15.95 23.33
CA THR A 205 3.27 -15.83 22.27
C THR A 205 3.61 -15.00 21.02
N SER A 206 4.65 -15.40 20.29
CA SER A 206 4.73 -15.13 18.85
C SER A 206 4.33 -16.39 18.08
N ALA A 207 3.04 -16.52 17.79
CA ALA A 207 2.51 -17.35 16.71
C ALA A 207 1.01 -17.09 16.55
N LEU A 208 0.64 -16.06 15.76
CA LEU A 208 -0.36 -16.13 14.68
C LEU A 208 -0.74 -14.72 14.16
N ARG A 209 -0.44 -14.52 12.87
CA ARG A 209 -1.10 -13.62 11.87
C ARG A 209 -0.64 -12.15 11.86
N PRO A 210 -0.45 -11.54 10.68
CA PRO A 210 -1.51 -11.41 9.67
C PRO A 210 -1.11 -11.67 8.20
N SER A 211 -2.11 -12.10 7.43
CA SER A 211 -2.15 -12.16 5.97
C SER A 211 -3.62 -11.88 5.62
N LEU A 212 -4.03 -11.02 4.69
CA LEU A 212 -3.30 -10.37 3.60
C LEU A 212 -4.23 -9.32 2.96
N GLY A 213 -3.77 -8.10 2.70
CA GLY A 213 -4.20 -7.39 1.49
C GLY A 213 -3.49 -8.02 0.29
N ALA A 214 -4.14 -8.15 -0.87
CA ALA A 214 -3.45 -8.60 -2.08
C ALA A 214 -2.30 -7.63 -2.39
N CYS A 215 -1.12 -8.15 -2.76
CA CYS A 215 0.01 -7.31 -3.14
C CYS A 215 -0.36 -6.44 -4.36
N GLN A 216 -0.14 -5.13 -4.25
CA GLN A 216 -0.40 -4.15 -5.31
C GLN A 216 0.88 -3.38 -5.61
N ALA A 217 0.97 -2.83 -6.83
CA ALA A 217 2.08 -1.97 -7.21
C ALA A 217 2.16 -0.77 -6.24
N SER A 218 3.34 -0.54 -5.69
CA SER A 218 3.62 0.59 -4.79
C SER A 218 3.79 1.90 -5.55
N GLY A 219 4.10 1.82 -6.84
CA GLY A 219 4.36 2.97 -7.69
C GLY A 219 4.57 2.58 -9.14
N TYR A 220 4.97 3.55 -9.94
CA TYR A 220 5.39 3.34 -11.32
C TYR A 220 6.59 4.23 -11.60
N LEU A 221 7.66 3.66 -12.15
CA LEU A 221 8.83 4.39 -12.62
C LEU A 221 8.52 5.08 -13.95
N PRO A 222 8.60 6.44 -14.03
CA PRO A 222 8.53 7.18 -15.28
C PRO A 222 9.94 7.52 -15.75
N ARG A 223 10.40 7.02 -16.92
CA ARG A 223 11.68 7.52 -17.45
C ARG A 223 11.80 7.60 -18.97
N LYS A 224 12.70 8.52 -19.33
CA LYS A 224 13.30 8.79 -20.64
C LYS A 224 14.42 7.79 -20.92
N ALA A 225 14.51 7.34 -22.18
CA ALA A 225 15.57 6.44 -22.64
C ALA A 225 16.96 6.97 -22.25
N GLY A 226 17.69 6.19 -21.44
CA GLY A 226 19.10 6.41 -21.17
C GLY A 226 19.98 5.87 -22.31
N HIS A 227 21.27 5.69 -22.03
CA HIS A 227 22.26 5.16 -22.98
C HIS A 227 22.19 3.62 -23.17
N CYS A 228 21.00 3.03 -23.12
CA CYS A 228 20.83 1.60 -23.37
C CYS A 228 20.99 1.31 -24.87
N GLU A 229 22.03 0.57 -25.26
CA GLU A 229 22.27 0.16 -26.64
C GLU A 229 21.32 -0.99 -27.02
N ARG A 230 20.13 -0.63 -27.52
CA ARG A 230 19.11 -1.57 -28.04
C ARG A 230 19.61 -2.59 -29.07
N SER A 231 20.77 -2.39 -29.68
CA SER A 231 21.37 -3.36 -30.61
C SER A 231 21.87 -4.63 -29.93
N ASN A 232 22.12 -4.60 -28.62
CA ASN A 232 22.74 -5.69 -27.87
C ASN A 232 21.87 -6.21 -26.71
N ASP A 233 20.85 -5.46 -26.30
CA ASP A 233 19.96 -5.81 -25.20
C ASP A 233 18.48 -5.45 -25.56
N PRO A 234 17.59 -6.45 -25.70
CA PRO A 234 16.19 -6.22 -26.06
C PRO A 234 15.34 -5.68 -24.90
N ASP A 235 15.82 -5.74 -23.65
CA ASP A 235 15.03 -5.48 -22.45
C ASP A 235 15.18 -4.05 -21.91
N CYS A 236 15.88 -3.17 -22.62
CA CYS A 236 16.00 -1.75 -22.31
C CYS A 236 14.66 -1.07 -21.98
N CYS A 237 14.64 -0.23 -20.95
CA CYS A 237 13.49 0.61 -20.64
C CYS A 237 13.08 1.51 -21.82
N GLU A 238 11.78 1.53 -22.12
CA GLU A 238 11.21 2.29 -23.21
C GLU A 238 10.81 3.71 -22.76
N ASP A 239 11.20 4.72 -23.55
CA ASP A 239 10.83 6.11 -23.29
C ASP A 239 9.29 6.27 -23.23
N GLY A 240 8.80 6.89 -22.16
CA GLY A 240 7.37 7.12 -21.95
C GLY A 240 6.58 5.90 -21.46
N LYS A 241 7.19 4.71 -21.38
CA LYS A 241 6.57 3.54 -20.74
C LYS A 241 6.70 3.66 -19.22
N ARG A 242 5.65 3.23 -18.51
CA ARG A 242 5.61 3.22 -17.05
C ARG A 242 5.79 1.78 -16.57
N TYR A 243 6.81 1.55 -15.75
CA TYR A 243 7.11 0.23 -15.20
C TYR A 243 6.59 0.16 -13.76
N PRO A 244 5.75 -0.84 -13.39
CA PRO A 244 5.22 -0.96 -12.05
C PRO A 244 6.33 -1.30 -11.05
N GLN A 245 6.29 -0.68 -9.88
CA GLN A 245 7.18 -0.95 -8.76
C GLN A 245 6.43 -1.76 -7.71
N TYR A 246 7.12 -2.68 -7.02
CA TYR A 246 6.54 -3.53 -6.00
C TYR A 246 7.49 -3.67 -4.81
N HIS A 247 7.06 -3.26 -3.61
CA HIS A 247 7.72 -3.62 -2.34
C HIS A 247 7.15 -4.91 -1.74
N CYS A 248 6.25 -5.58 -2.45
CA CYS A 248 5.56 -6.77 -2.01
C CYS A 248 5.58 -7.83 -3.11
N SER A 249 5.33 -9.07 -2.72
CA SER A 249 5.16 -10.19 -3.63
C SER A 249 3.87 -10.94 -3.30
N PRO A 250 3.36 -11.80 -4.18
CA PRO A 250 2.23 -12.67 -3.86
C PRO A 250 2.46 -13.46 -2.56
N PRO A 251 1.39 -13.85 -1.83
CA PRO A 251 1.54 -14.57 -0.57
C PRO A 251 2.35 -15.86 -0.71
N VAL A 252 3.28 -16.06 0.22
CA VAL A 252 4.02 -17.32 0.34
C VAL A 252 3.09 -18.39 0.92
N THR A 253 3.06 -19.55 0.26
CA THR A 253 2.29 -20.74 0.64
C THR A 253 3.20 -21.96 0.63
N SER A 254 2.68 -23.14 0.96
CA SER A 254 3.42 -24.40 0.81
C SER A 254 3.74 -24.78 -0.65
N SER A 255 3.22 -24.02 -1.62
CA SER A 255 3.44 -24.23 -3.06
C SER A 255 3.23 -22.90 -3.81
N THR A 256 4.03 -21.89 -3.46
CA THR A 256 3.95 -20.52 -3.98
C THR A 256 4.19 -20.50 -5.48
N LYS A 257 3.22 -19.99 -6.26
CA LYS A 257 3.37 -19.86 -7.72
C LYS A 257 4.32 -18.70 -8.04
N ALA A 258 5.24 -18.94 -8.97
CA ALA A 258 6.20 -17.96 -9.44
C ALA A 258 6.51 -18.14 -10.93
N VAL A 259 7.23 -17.18 -11.49
CA VAL A 259 7.91 -17.32 -12.79
C VAL A 259 9.40 -17.51 -12.50
N LEU A 260 9.99 -18.54 -13.10
CA LEU A 260 11.42 -18.81 -13.07
C LEU A 260 12.06 -18.10 -14.26
N THR A 261 13.07 -17.28 -14.00
CA THR A 261 13.93 -16.65 -15.01
C THR A 261 15.35 -17.22 -14.93
N LEU A 262 16.13 -17.04 -15.99
CA LEU A 262 17.52 -17.49 -16.09
C LEU A 262 18.46 -16.30 -15.89
N ASN A 263 19.40 -16.42 -14.98
CA ASN A 263 20.41 -15.41 -14.73
C ASN A 263 21.75 -16.05 -14.33
N SER A 264 22.85 -15.42 -14.73
CA SER A 264 24.20 -15.78 -14.31
C SER A 264 24.66 -14.85 -13.20
N PHE A 265 24.98 -15.42 -12.04
CA PHE A 265 25.54 -14.70 -10.87
C PHE A 265 27.08 -14.60 -10.92
N GLU A 266 27.69 -14.95 -12.06
CA GLU A 266 29.13 -14.82 -12.29
C GLU A 266 29.55 -13.37 -12.53
N LYS A 267 30.79 -13.06 -12.16
CA LYS A 267 31.37 -11.75 -12.42
C LYS A 267 31.46 -11.44 -13.91
N GLY A 268 30.88 -10.31 -14.31
CA GLY A 268 30.98 -9.80 -15.68
C GLY A 268 30.02 -10.47 -16.66
N LYS A 269 28.96 -11.11 -16.15
CA LYS A 269 27.81 -11.58 -16.93
C LYS A 269 26.54 -10.85 -16.47
N ASP A 270 25.39 -11.49 -16.69
CA ASP A 270 24.04 -10.93 -16.58
C ASP A 270 23.72 -10.34 -15.20
N GLY A 271 24.15 -10.98 -14.10
CA GLY A 271 23.84 -10.55 -12.72
C GLY A 271 24.50 -9.24 -12.27
N GLY A 272 25.31 -8.59 -13.11
CA GLY A 272 25.92 -7.29 -12.82
C GLY A 272 26.88 -7.31 -11.62
N GLY A 273 26.39 -6.84 -10.46
CA GLY A 273 27.13 -6.72 -9.20
C GLY A 273 27.28 -8.05 -8.45
N PRO A 274 28.06 -8.09 -7.36
CA PRO A 274 28.06 -9.23 -6.44
C PRO A 274 26.70 -9.31 -5.71
N SER A 275 26.30 -10.51 -5.32
CA SER A 275 24.98 -10.78 -4.73
C SER A 275 24.79 -10.17 -3.34
N GLU A 276 23.59 -9.68 -3.05
CA GLU A 276 23.30 -8.84 -1.88
C GLU A 276 23.49 -9.58 -0.55
N CYS A 277 23.23 -10.89 -0.48
CA CYS A 277 23.28 -11.64 0.78
C CYS A 277 24.68 -11.83 1.35
N ASP A 278 25.70 -11.96 0.50
CA ASP A 278 27.06 -12.33 0.91
C ASP A 278 28.17 -11.53 0.21
N ASN A 279 27.80 -10.57 -0.65
CA ASN A 279 28.72 -9.74 -1.42
C ASN A 279 29.73 -10.59 -2.23
N ALA A 280 29.26 -11.71 -2.77
CA ALA A 280 30.04 -12.63 -3.59
C ALA A 280 29.43 -12.82 -4.98
N TYR A 281 30.25 -13.31 -5.90
CA TYR A 281 29.78 -13.85 -7.18
C TYR A 281 29.64 -15.37 -7.04
N HIS A 282 28.64 -15.95 -7.70
CA HIS A 282 28.37 -17.38 -7.68
C HIS A 282 28.59 -17.98 -9.07
N SER A 283 29.18 -19.17 -9.13
CA SER A 283 29.38 -19.86 -10.42
C SER A 283 28.04 -20.33 -10.99
N ASP A 284 27.95 -20.41 -12.32
CA ASP A 284 26.80 -20.99 -13.03
C ASP A 284 26.52 -22.46 -12.67
N GLU A 285 27.49 -23.13 -12.03
CA GLU A 285 27.39 -24.49 -11.48
C GLU A 285 26.77 -24.54 -10.06
N GLU A 286 26.68 -23.42 -9.36
CA GLU A 286 26.08 -23.35 -8.02
C GLU A 286 24.56 -23.23 -8.11
N MET A 287 23.81 -23.98 -7.29
CA MET A 287 22.34 -23.88 -7.25
C MET A 287 21.90 -22.67 -6.41
N VAL A 288 21.96 -21.50 -7.00
CA VAL A 288 21.59 -20.23 -6.37
C VAL A 288 20.45 -19.51 -7.10
N VAL A 289 19.74 -18.66 -6.35
CA VAL A 289 18.64 -17.83 -6.86
C VAL A 289 18.59 -16.45 -6.22
N ALA A 290 18.02 -15.49 -6.96
CA ALA A 290 17.47 -14.25 -6.44
C ALA A 290 15.95 -14.35 -6.29
N LEU A 291 15.38 -13.59 -5.35
CA LEU A 291 13.92 -13.52 -5.17
C LEU A 291 13.44 -12.08 -5.35
N SER A 292 12.26 -11.89 -5.94
CA SER A 292 11.60 -10.58 -5.96
C SER A 292 11.58 -9.94 -4.57
N THR A 293 11.76 -8.62 -4.49
CA THR A 293 11.82 -7.81 -3.25
C THR A 293 10.91 -8.29 -2.11
N GLY A 294 9.62 -8.51 -2.39
CA GLY A 294 8.66 -8.93 -1.36
C GLY A 294 8.90 -10.36 -0.83
N TRP A 295 9.43 -11.26 -1.64
CA TRP A 295 9.86 -12.60 -1.23
C TRP A 295 11.26 -12.60 -0.65
N PHE A 296 12.18 -11.77 -1.14
CA PHE A 296 13.50 -11.57 -0.52
C PHE A 296 13.38 -11.11 0.94
N LYS A 297 12.37 -10.26 1.20
CA LYS A 297 11.91 -9.87 2.55
C LYS A 297 13.04 -9.25 3.37
N ASN A 298 13.70 -8.23 2.81
CA ASN A 298 14.80 -7.50 3.44
C ASN A 298 15.86 -8.46 3.99
N MET A 299 16.44 -9.30 3.12
CA MET A 299 17.45 -10.32 3.45
C MET A 299 16.97 -11.45 4.39
N ALA A 300 15.70 -11.50 4.81
CA ALA A 300 15.25 -12.52 5.75
C ALA A 300 15.29 -13.96 5.19
N ARG A 301 15.44 -14.12 3.86
CA ARG A 301 15.68 -15.42 3.21
C ARG A 301 17.14 -15.64 2.80
N CYS A 302 18.05 -14.72 3.06
CA CYS A 302 19.46 -14.86 2.68
C CYS A 302 20.09 -16.13 3.27
N GLY A 303 20.74 -16.92 2.41
CA GLY A 303 21.37 -18.18 2.77
C GLY A 303 20.39 -19.35 3.04
N HIS A 304 19.08 -19.09 3.11
CA HIS A 304 18.08 -20.14 3.19
C HIS A 304 17.95 -20.86 1.85
N ARG A 305 17.52 -22.12 1.90
CA ARG A 305 17.18 -22.87 0.69
C ARG A 305 15.69 -22.79 0.45
N ILE A 306 15.32 -22.74 -0.82
CA ILE A 306 13.95 -22.95 -1.27
C ILE A 306 13.89 -24.19 -2.14
N LYS A 307 12.76 -24.90 -2.09
CA LYS A 307 12.48 -25.99 -3.01
C LYS A 307 11.72 -25.44 -4.21
N ILE A 308 12.29 -25.55 -5.39
CA ILE A 308 11.67 -25.15 -6.66
C ILE A 308 11.14 -26.40 -7.35
N THR A 309 9.94 -26.32 -7.92
CA THR A 309 9.29 -27.44 -8.62
C THR A 309 8.75 -26.98 -9.97
N ALA A 310 9.11 -27.72 -11.01
CA ALA A 310 8.72 -27.48 -12.39
C ALA A 310 8.64 -28.82 -13.15
N ASN A 311 7.62 -29.02 -13.99
CA ASN A 311 7.48 -30.22 -14.84
C ASN A 311 7.64 -31.58 -14.13
N GLY A 312 7.28 -31.66 -12.84
CA GLY A 312 7.40 -32.88 -12.03
C GLY A 312 8.77 -33.12 -11.39
N ASN A 313 9.77 -32.28 -11.70
CA ASN A 313 11.07 -32.28 -11.05
C ASN A 313 11.12 -31.23 -9.93
N SER A 314 12.00 -31.45 -8.94
CA SER A 314 12.27 -30.48 -7.89
C SER A 314 13.76 -30.34 -7.61
N VAL A 315 14.20 -29.14 -7.25
CA VAL A 315 15.59 -28.84 -6.84
C VAL A 315 15.58 -27.91 -5.63
N TYR A 316 16.62 -27.99 -4.80
CA TYR A 316 16.87 -27.03 -3.74
C TYR A 316 17.90 -26.01 -4.20
N ALA A 317 17.61 -24.73 -4.02
CA ALA A 317 18.51 -23.65 -4.36
C ALA A 317 18.65 -22.67 -3.20
N LYS A 318 19.86 -22.14 -3.01
CA LYS A 318 20.19 -21.16 -1.97
C LYS A 318 19.80 -19.76 -2.45
N VAL A 319 19.08 -19.00 -1.63
CA VAL A 319 18.78 -17.60 -1.91
C VAL A 319 20.02 -16.77 -1.61
N VAL A 320 20.54 -16.08 -2.62
CA VAL A 320 21.77 -15.27 -2.52
C VAL A 320 21.56 -13.81 -2.85
N ASP A 321 20.45 -13.46 -3.49
CA ASP A 321 20.28 -12.11 -4.03
C ASP A 321 18.82 -11.63 -4.02
N GLU A 322 18.66 -10.34 -4.24
CA GLU A 322 17.38 -9.70 -4.53
C GLU A 322 17.21 -9.52 -6.04
N CYS A 323 16.04 -9.89 -6.55
CA CYS A 323 15.57 -9.43 -7.86
C CYS A 323 14.76 -8.15 -7.62
N ASP A 324 15.40 -7.00 -7.80
CA ASP A 324 14.84 -5.71 -7.38
C ASP A 324 13.60 -5.34 -8.20
N SER A 325 12.44 -5.40 -7.55
CA SER A 325 11.15 -5.09 -8.16
C SER A 325 10.69 -3.66 -7.93
N VAL A 326 11.58 -2.81 -7.39
CA VAL A 326 11.35 -1.41 -7.05
C VAL A 326 12.16 -0.51 -7.97
N TYR A 327 13.46 -0.71 -8.07
CA TYR A 327 14.37 0.13 -8.83
C TYR A 327 14.72 -0.49 -10.18
N GLY A 328 15.24 0.35 -11.09
CA GLY A 328 15.39 0.01 -12.49
C GLY A 328 15.27 1.26 -13.38
N CYS A 329 15.59 1.09 -14.66
CA CYS A 329 15.65 2.14 -15.67
C CYS A 329 16.69 3.25 -15.33
N ASP A 330 17.74 2.92 -14.60
CA ASP A 330 18.82 3.83 -14.23
C ASP A 330 20.20 3.24 -14.52
N ASP A 331 21.23 4.05 -14.31
CA ASP A 331 22.61 3.71 -14.64
C ASP A 331 23.15 2.53 -13.79
N GLU A 332 22.59 2.32 -12.59
CA GLU A 332 22.98 1.24 -11.69
C GLU A 332 22.39 -0.11 -12.14
N HIS A 333 21.25 -0.07 -12.83
CA HIS A 333 20.54 -1.24 -13.36
C HIS A 333 20.67 -1.38 -14.89
N ASN A 334 21.72 -0.83 -15.51
CA ASN A 334 21.94 -0.85 -16.97
C ASN A 334 20.76 -0.34 -17.82
N TYR A 335 19.87 0.46 -17.23
CA TYR A 335 18.58 0.87 -17.80
C TYR A 335 17.59 -0.27 -18.11
N GLU A 336 17.74 -1.43 -17.49
CA GLU A 336 16.77 -2.53 -17.48
C GLU A 336 15.57 -2.21 -16.57
N PRO A 337 14.37 -2.72 -16.86
CA PRO A 337 13.19 -2.48 -16.04
C PRO A 337 13.30 -3.16 -14.68
N PRO A 338 12.55 -2.67 -13.67
CA PRO A 338 12.40 -3.39 -12.41
C PRO A 338 11.92 -4.81 -12.64
N CYS A 339 12.44 -5.72 -11.81
CA CYS A 339 12.01 -7.10 -11.76
C CYS A 339 10.49 -7.19 -11.47
N GLN A 340 9.83 -8.24 -11.96
CA GLN A 340 8.45 -8.49 -11.57
C GLN A 340 8.40 -8.97 -10.12
N ASN A 341 7.23 -8.89 -9.48
CA ASN A 341 7.08 -9.17 -8.06
C ASN A 341 6.86 -10.66 -7.71
N ASN A 342 6.94 -11.53 -8.71
CA ASN A 342 6.65 -12.95 -8.61
C ASN A 342 7.73 -13.81 -9.29
N ILE A 343 8.98 -13.32 -9.31
CA ILE A 343 10.15 -13.93 -9.93
C ILE A 343 10.96 -14.73 -8.91
N VAL A 344 11.40 -15.90 -9.36
CA VAL A 344 12.56 -16.61 -8.83
C VAL A 344 13.60 -16.58 -9.95
N ASP A 345 14.67 -15.84 -9.76
CA ASP A 345 15.68 -15.64 -10.79
C ASP A 345 16.85 -16.57 -10.53
N ALA A 346 17.16 -17.47 -11.46
CA ALA A 346 17.89 -18.68 -11.14
C ALA A 346 19.08 -18.96 -12.04
N SER A 347 20.14 -19.47 -11.40
CA SER A 347 21.37 -19.94 -12.04
C SER A 347 21.13 -21.06 -13.07
N PRO A 348 22.02 -21.21 -14.07
CA PRO A 348 21.96 -22.31 -15.04
C PRO A 348 21.91 -23.71 -14.40
N ALA A 349 22.59 -23.91 -13.26
CA ALA A 349 22.53 -25.16 -12.50
C ALA A 349 21.11 -25.52 -12.02
N VAL A 350 20.32 -24.53 -11.58
CA VAL A 350 18.93 -24.75 -11.17
C VAL A 350 18.07 -25.19 -12.35
N TRP A 351 18.21 -24.52 -13.50
CA TRP A 351 17.51 -24.88 -14.73
C TRP A 351 17.85 -26.29 -15.20
N ASN A 352 19.14 -26.63 -15.20
CA ASN A 352 19.63 -27.96 -15.56
C ASN A 352 19.11 -29.05 -14.63
N ALA A 353 19.09 -28.82 -13.31
CA ALA A 353 18.60 -29.77 -12.33
C ALA A 353 17.08 -30.01 -12.44
N LEU A 354 16.32 -29.00 -12.88
CA LEU A 354 14.90 -29.15 -13.20
C LEU A 354 14.66 -29.81 -14.56
N GLY A 355 15.70 -30.00 -15.38
CA GLY A 355 15.60 -30.54 -16.73
C GLY A 355 14.89 -29.59 -17.70
N LEU A 356 15.05 -28.28 -17.51
CA LEU A 356 14.40 -27.25 -18.30
C LEU A 356 15.32 -26.78 -19.44
N ASP A 357 14.72 -26.42 -20.57
CA ASP A 357 15.42 -25.78 -21.67
C ASP A 357 15.64 -24.29 -21.37
N GLN A 358 16.91 -23.89 -21.26
CA GLN A 358 17.33 -22.53 -20.96
C GLN A 358 16.94 -21.53 -22.07
N ASN A 359 16.67 -22.00 -23.29
CA ASN A 359 16.26 -21.14 -24.41
C ASN A 359 14.82 -20.61 -24.30
N VAL A 360 14.04 -21.05 -23.32
CA VAL A 360 12.64 -20.63 -23.12
C VAL A 360 12.55 -19.27 -22.43
N GLY A 361 13.60 -18.87 -21.69
CA GLY A 361 13.69 -17.58 -20.99
C GLY A 361 12.89 -17.53 -19.69
N GLU A 362 11.59 -17.84 -19.73
CA GLU A 362 10.70 -17.80 -18.56
C GLU A 362 9.82 -19.04 -18.45
N LEU A 363 9.61 -19.55 -17.23
CA LEU A 363 8.71 -20.70 -17.00
C LEU A 363 7.89 -20.55 -15.71
N ALA A 364 6.61 -20.92 -15.75
CA ALA A 364 5.80 -21.03 -14.54
C ALA A 364 6.28 -22.18 -13.64
N ILE A 365 6.47 -21.88 -12.35
CA ILE A 365 6.94 -22.83 -11.34
C ILE A 365 6.13 -22.71 -10.05
N THR A 366 6.41 -23.61 -9.10
CA THR A 366 6.04 -23.43 -7.69
C THR A 366 7.26 -23.55 -6.79
N TRP A 367 7.31 -22.79 -5.70
CA TRP A 367 8.36 -22.89 -4.70
C TRP A 367 7.83 -22.88 -3.26
N SER A 368 8.63 -23.41 -2.33
CA SER A 368 8.37 -23.36 -0.89
C SER A 368 9.68 -23.15 -0.12
N ASP A 369 9.61 -22.57 1.07
CA ASP A 369 10.74 -22.56 2.00
C ASP A 369 11.14 -24.01 2.36
N ASP A 370 12.43 -24.26 2.57
CA ASP A 370 12.94 -25.54 3.09
C ASP A 370 12.76 -25.57 4.61
N ASP A 371 11.81 -26.38 5.10
CA ASP A 371 11.47 -26.48 6.52
C ASP A 371 12.47 -27.32 7.36
N ASN A 372 13.67 -27.64 6.82
CA ASN A 372 14.66 -28.55 7.44
C ASN A 372 15.96 -27.89 7.88
#